data_AF-A0A3M6H0N3-F1
#
_entry.id   AF-A0A3M6H0N3-F1
#
_cell.length_a   1.000
_cell.length_b   1.000
_cell.length_c   1.000
_cell.angle_alpha   90.00
_cell.angle_beta   90.00
_cell.angle_gamma   90.00
#
_symmetry.space_group_name_H-M   'P 1'
#
loop_
_entity.id
_entity.type
_entity.pdbx_description
1 polymer ?
#
loop_
_entity_poly.entity_id
_entity_poly.type
_entity_poly.pdbx_seq_one_letter_code
_entity_poly.pdbx_strand_id
1 'polypeptide(L)' 'MWFVKRLINPPKPKSRAEPPEIAATPMVRCAHCGVHLPQDRALSQAQQWYCSEAHRLEGPAARDR' A
#
# COMPACT_ATOMS: atom_id res chain seq x y z
N MET A 1 -2.08 -33.35 -15.17
CA MET A 1 -0.71 -33.10 -14.69
C MET A 1 -0.19 -31.80 -15.33
N TRP A 2 -0.36 -30.65 -14.68
CA TRP A 2 0.15 -29.34 -15.13
C TRP A 2 1.02 -28.74 -14.02
N PHE A 3 2.32 -28.81 -14.27
CA PHE A 3 3.41 -28.34 -13.45
C PHE A 3 3.87 -27.03 -14.09
N VAL A 4 3.60 -25.85 -13.53
CA VAL A 4 4.35 -24.63 -13.87
C VAL A 4 4.40 -23.62 -12.72
N LYS A 5 5.64 -23.35 -12.34
CA LYS A 5 6.15 -22.41 -11.35
C LYS A 5 5.95 -20.97 -11.85
N ARG A 6 5.38 -20.07 -11.04
CA ARG A 6 5.76 -18.65 -11.10
C ARG A 6 5.88 -18.03 -9.72
N LEU A 7 6.99 -18.38 -9.09
CA LEU A 7 7.61 -17.64 -8.01
C LEU A 7 7.87 -16.19 -8.44
N ILE A 8 7.57 -15.27 -7.53
CA ILE A 8 8.19 -13.93 -7.40
C ILE A 8 7.80 -12.94 -8.50
N ASN A 9 6.78 -12.13 -8.20
CA ASN A 9 6.66 -10.79 -8.76
C ASN A 9 6.29 -9.84 -7.62
N PRO A 10 7.24 -9.13 -7.00
CA PRO A 10 6.87 -8.04 -6.11
C PRO A 10 6.12 -7.01 -6.96
N PRO A 11 4.98 -6.46 -6.50
CA PRO A 11 4.38 -5.32 -7.17
C PRO A 11 5.34 -4.13 -7.02
N LYS A 12 6.26 -3.99 -7.97
CA LYS A 12 6.98 -2.72 -8.19
C LYS A 12 5.90 -1.73 -8.62
N PRO A 13 5.62 -0.66 -7.86
CA PRO A 13 4.71 0.36 -8.33
C PRO A 13 5.32 0.98 -9.60
N LYS A 14 4.68 0.73 -10.74
CA LYS A 14 4.94 1.46 -11.99
C LYS A 14 4.53 2.91 -11.73
N SER A 15 5.46 3.75 -11.31
CA SER A 15 5.36 5.18 -11.59
C SER A 15 5.80 5.37 -13.03
N ARG A 16 4.85 5.34 -13.96
CA ARG A 16 5.03 5.90 -15.31
C ARG A 16 3.70 6.39 -15.83
N ALA A 17 3.44 7.67 -15.60
CA ALA A 17 2.86 8.62 -16.56
C ALA A 17 2.47 9.91 -15.81
N GLU A 18 3.25 10.97 -15.95
CA GLU A 18 2.71 12.34 -15.99
C GLU A 18 1.98 12.48 -17.36
N PRO A 19 0.85 13.21 -17.53
CA PRO A 19 0.51 14.56 -16.99
C PRO A 19 -0.98 14.68 -16.53
N PRO A 20 -1.55 15.83 -16.06
CA PRO A 20 -1.01 17.17 -15.82
C PRO A 20 -0.88 17.50 -14.31
N GLU A 21 -0.38 18.69 -14.03
CA GLU A 21 -0.09 19.34 -12.74
C GLU A 21 -1.34 19.63 -11.88
N ILE A 22 -2.25 18.67 -11.78
CA ILE A 22 -3.15 18.59 -10.63
C ILE A 22 -2.27 18.04 -9.52
N ALA A 23 -2.10 18.78 -8.42
CA ALA A 23 -1.47 18.32 -7.20
C ALA A 23 -2.21 17.08 -6.64
N ALA A 24 -2.04 15.95 -7.31
CA ALA A 24 -2.70 14.70 -6.99
C ALA A 24 -2.02 14.18 -5.73
N THR A 25 -2.73 14.31 -4.61
CA THR A 25 -2.27 13.80 -3.33
C THR A 25 -1.90 12.33 -3.52
N PRO A 26 -0.68 11.91 -3.13
CA PRO A 26 -0.24 10.55 -3.33
C PRO A 26 -1.20 9.60 -2.62
N MET A 27 -1.75 8.63 -3.35
CA MET A 27 -2.64 7.62 -2.78
C MET A 27 -1.82 6.52 -2.14
N VAL A 28 -2.09 6.21 -0.88
CA VAL A 28 -1.38 5.21 -0.10
C VAL A 28 -2.32 4.09 0.34
N ARG A 29 -1.75 2.93 0.63
CA ARG A 29 -2.49 1.73 1.04
C ARG A 29 -2.30 1.46 2.53
N CYS A 30 -3.40 1.24 3.24
CA CYS A 30 -3.41 0.78 4.63
C CYS A 30 -2.71 -0.58 4.77
N ALA A 31 -1.69 -0.69 5.61
CA ALA A 31 -0.95 -1.93 5.81
C ALA A 31 -1.73 -2.99 6.62
N HIS A 32 -2.72 -2.56 7.41
CA HIS A 32 -3.60 -3.43 8.19
C HIS A 32 -4.78 -3.94 7.34
N CYS A 33 -5.60 -2.99 6.89
CA CYS A 33 -6.88 -3.22 6.23
C CYS A 33 -6.82 -3.27 4.69
N GLY A 34 -5.73 -2.80 4.08
CA GLY A 34 -5.57 -2.82 2.63
C GLY A 34 -6.34 -1.75 1.84
N VAL A 35 -7.07 -0.85 2.52
CA VAL A 35 -7.84 0.23 1.88
C VAL A 35 -6.89 1.28 1.26
N HIS A 36 -7.29 1.84 0.11
CA HIS A 36 -6.60 2.96 -0.52
C HIS A 36 -7.18 4.28 -0.06
N LEU A 37 -6.33 5.19 0.38
CA LEU A 37 -6.72 6.53 0.83
C LEU A 37 -5.65 7.57 0.46
N PRO A 38 -6.01 8.87 0.36
CA PRO A 38 -5.03 9.91 0.09
C PRO A 38 -4.06 10.08 1.27
N GLN A 39 -2.79 10.35 0.99
CA GLN A 39 -1.73 10.52 1.99
C GLN A 39 -2.05 11.60 3.03
N ASP A 40 -2.78 12.65 2.64
CA ASP A 40 -3.21 13.74 3.53
C ASP A 40 -3.99 13.24 4.77
N ARG A 41 -4.75 12.15 4.62
CA ARG A 41 -5.51 11.52 5.71
C ARG A 41 -4.88 10.23 6.25
N ALA A 42 -3.69 9.89 5.77
CA ALA A 42 -3.02 8.66 6.15
C ALA A 42 -2.02 8.92 7.27
N LEU A 43 -2.02 8.05 8.29
CA LEU A 43 -1.00 8.06 9.31
C LEU A 43 0.21 7.26 8.83
N SER A 44 1.35 7.93 8.68
CA SER A 44 2.64 7.27 8.46
C SER A 44 3.16 6.68 9.76
N GLN A 45 3.61 5.43 9.72
CA GLN A 45 4.40 4.84 10.80
C GLN A 45 5.50 3.99 10.15
N ALA A 46 6.75 4.37 10.45
CA ALA A 46 7.95 3.81 9.83
C ALA A 46 7.91 3.86 8.29
N GLN A 47 7.50 2.76 7.64
CA GLN A 47 7.41 2.62 6.19
C GLN A 47 6.02 2.16 5.72
N GLN A 48 5.04 2.22 6.61
CA GLN A 48 3.67 1.77 6.36
C GLN A 48 2.68 2.91 6.60
N TRP A 49 1.55 2.82 5.90
CA TRP A 49 0.47 3.79 5.99
C TRP A 49 -0.76 3.14 6.63
N TYR A 50 -1.52 3.92 7.40
CA TYR A 50 -2.71 3.46 8.10
C TYR A 50 -3.86 4.46 7.91
N CYS A 51 -5.08 3.95 7.80
CA CYS A 51 -6.27 4.79 7.61
C CYS A 51 -6.78 5.42 8.91
N SER A 52 -6.30 4.93 10.07
CA SER A 52 -6.79 5.31 11.40
C SER A 52 -5.72 5.01 12.45
N GLU A 53 -5.80 5.67 13.61
CA GLU A 53 -4.87 5.42 14.71
C GLU A 53 -5.03 4.02 15.30
N ALA A 54 -6.24 3.46 15.30
CA ALA A 54 -6.50 2.07 15.66
C ALA A 54 -5.59 1.11 14.88
N HIS A 55 -5.63 1.18 13.54
CA HIS A 55 -4.77 0.34 12.72
C HIS A 55 -3.27 0.65 12.88
N ARG A 56 -2.91 1.89 13.20
CA ARG A 56 -1.52 2.25 13.52
C ARG A 56 -1.03 1.55 14.78
N LEU A 57 -1.88 1.46 15.81
CA LEU A 57 -1.58 0.78 17.07
C LEU A 57 -1.61 -0.74 16.93
N GLU A 58 -2.56 -1.27 16.16
CA GLU A 58 -2.65 -2.71 15.83
C GLU A 58 -1.48 -3.17 14.96
N GLY A 59 -0.89 -2.24 14.21
CA GLY A 59 0.24 -2.51 13.33
C GLY A 59 -0.16 -3.17 12.02
N PRO A 60 0.81 -3.52 11.17
CA PRO A 60 0.52 -4.17 9.90
C PRO A 60 -0.10 -5.53 10.18
N ALA A 61 -1.15 -5.89 9.44
CA ALA A 61 -1.75 -7.22 9.57
C ALA A 61 -0.62 -8.23 9.30
N ALA A 62 -0.25 -9.00 10.32
CA ALA A 62 0.79 -10.01 10.23
C ALA A 62 0.37 -10.93 9.08
N ARG A 63 0.98 -10.75 7.90
CA ARG A 63 0.62 -11.54 6.74
C ARG A 63 1.14 -12.94 7.01
N ASP A 64 0.18 -13.76 7.41
CA ASP A 64 0.22 -15.21 7.52
C ASP A 64 0.99 -15.81 6.33
N ARG A 65 1.89 -16.71 6.68
CA ARG A 65 3.03 -17.21 5.90
C ARG A 65 2.63 -18.32 4.93
#